data_AF-A0A846DEV5-F1
#
_entry.id   AF-A0A846DEV5-F1
#
_cell.length_a   1.000
_cell.length_b   1.000
_cell.length_c   1.000
_cell.angle_alpha   90.00
_cell.angle_beta   90.00
_cell.angle_gamma   90.00
#
_symmetry.space_group_name_H-M   'P 1'
#
loop_
_entity.id
_entity.type
_entity.pdbx_description
1 polymer ?
#
loop_
_entity_poly.entity_id
_entity_poly.type
_entity_poly.pdbx_seq_one_letter_code
_entity_poly.pdbx_strand_id
1 'polypeptide(L)'
;MVLIHGLSGYGLYEPHEGHFGGVAREMLLRGDWITPHLNGSPYLNKPPLLYWLIATSTTLWGSTEYAARLPLAIIGWLGAIVAWKWARELWNPTAGRLAALMLCSTTGWFVFTHQILID
;
A
#
# COMPACT_ATOMS: atom_id res chain seq x y z
N MET A 1 0.98 11.51 -11.12
CA MET A 1 1.74 12.24 -10.09
C MET A 1 0.87 12.77 -8.93
N VAL A 2 -0.47 12.81 -9.05
CA VAL A 2 -1.39 13.20 -7.95
C VAL A 2 -1.54 12.13 -6.86
N LEU A 3 -1.48 10.85 -7.20
CA LEU A 3 -1.70 9.72 -6.27
C LEU A 3 -0.54 9.41 -5.31
N ILE A 4 0.49 10.26 -5.23
CA ILE A 4 1.58 10.14 -4.24
C ILE A 4 1.63 11.36 -3.31
N HIS A 5 0.81 12.38 -3.59
CA HIS A 5 0.73 13.58 -2.78
C HIS A 5 -0.17 13.32 -1.57
N GLY A 6 0.28 13.74 -0.38
CA GLY A 6 -0.50 13.62 0.88
C GLY A 6 -0.15 12.43 1.76
N LEU A 7 0.78 11.56 1.35
CA LEU A 7 1.22 10.39 2.14
C LEU A 7 1.83 10.78 3.50
N SER A 8 2.40 11.99 3.63
CA SER A 8 2.99 12.54 4.86
C SER A 8 2.10 13.59 5.56
N GLY A 9 0.84 13.77 5.14
CA GLY A 9 -0.02 14.85 5.63
C GLY A 9 -0.59 14.63 7.05
N TYR A 10 -0.48 13.41 7.58
CA TYR A 10 -1.00 13.02 8.89
C TYR A 10 -0.25 11.78 9.39
N GLY A 11 -0.18 11.62 10.72
CA GLY A 11 0.46 10.46 11.38
C GLY A 11 -0.22 9.14 11.03
N LEU A 12 0.39 8.01 11.42
CA LEU A 12 -0.20 6.69 11.22
C LEU A 12 -1.56 6.60 11.94
N TYR A 13 -2.59 6.18 11.22
CA TYR A 13 -3.93 6.06 11.78
C TYR A 13 -4.05 4.76 12.59
N GLU A 14 -4.28 4.89 13.89
CA GLU A 14 -4.48 3.76 14.79
C GLU A 14 -5.90 3.17 14.62
N PRO A 15 -6.08 1.84 14.72
CA PRO A 15 -5.09 0.82 15.11
C PRO A 15 -4.40 0.14 13.91
N HIS A 16 -4.84 0.36 12.67
CA HIS A 16 -4.44 -0.49 11.55
C HIS A 16 -3.01 -0.17 11.07
N GLU A 17 -2.70 1.10 10.79
CA GLU A 17 -1.41 1.44 10.18
C GLU A 17 -0.23 1.25 11.14
N GLY A 18 -0.45 1.53 12.43
CA GLY A 18 0.53 1.27 13.50
C GLY A 18 0.85 -0.22 13.64
N HIS A 19 -0.13 -1.11 13.47
CA HIS A 19 0.09 -2.55 13.49
C HIS A 19 0.98 -3.02 12.34
N PHE A 20 0.64 -2.65 11.09
CA PHE A 20 1.41 -3.08 9.92
C PHE A 20 2.84 -2.49 9.93
N GLY A 21 2.97 -1.22 10.33
CA GLY A 21 4.27 -0.59 10.51
C GLY A 21 5.10 -1.24 11.63
N GLY A 22 4.46 -1.59 12.75
CA GLY A 22 5.10 -2.29 13.87
C GLY A 22 5.64 -3.67 13.47
N VAL A 23 4.84 -4.47 12.75
CA VAL A 23 5.28 -5.78 12.25
C VAL A 23 6.45 -5.63 11.29
N ALA A 24 6.35 -4.72 10.31
CA ALA A 24 7.43 -4.48 9.35
C ALA A 24 8.73 -4.04 10.06
N ARG A 25 8.61 -3.19 11.09
CA ARG A 25 9.75 -2.77 11.92
C ARG A 25 10.37 -3.94 12.67
N GLU A 26 9.59 -4.82 13.27
CA GLU A 26 10.12 -6.00 13.97
C GLU A 26 10.82 -6.97 13.02
N MET A 27 10.30 -7.16 11.80
CA MET A 27 10.95 -7.97 10.78
C MET A 27 12.34 -7.41 10.41
N LEU A 28 12.46 -6.08 10.29
CA LEU A 28 13.75 -5.42 10.07
C LEU A 28 14.71 -5.55 11.25
N LEU A 29 14.22 -5.35 12.48
CA LEU A 29 15.03 -5.42 13.69
C LEU A 29 15.53 -6.85 13.99
N ARG A 30 14.71 -7.86 13.70
CA ARG A 30 15.05 -9.27 13.92
C ARG A 30 15.80 -9.90 12.76
N GLY A 31 15.66 -9.36 11.55
CA GLY A 31 16.12 -10.01 10.32
C GLY A 31 15.32 -11.27 9.96
N ASP A 32 14.21 -11.53 10.65
CA ASP A 32 13.30 -12.64 10.34
C ASP A 32 12.20 -12.15 9.39
N TRP A 33 12.36 -12.52 8.12
CA TRP A 33 11.40 -12.18 7.06
C TRP A 33 10.32 -13.25 6.88
N ILE A 34 10.41 -14.37 7.59
CA ILE A 34 9.49 -15.50 7.44
C ILE A 34 8.37 -15.40 8.48
N THR A 35 8.73 -15.15 9.75
CA THR A 35 7.77 -15.12 10.86
C THR A 35 7.51 -13.68 11.29
N PRO A 36 6.40 -13.04 10.86
CA PRO A 36 6.04 -11.72 11.35
C PRO A 36 5.75 -11.76 12.86
N HIS A 37 6.26 -10.75 13.57
CA HIS A 37 6.05 -10.55 14.98
C HIS A 37 5.49 -9.15 15.24
N LEU A 38 4.73 -9.00 16.32
CA LEU A 38 4.20 -7.75 16.80
C LEU A 38 4.29 -7.72 18.32
N ASN A 39 4.91 -6.68 18.86
CA ASN A 39 5.21 -6.54 20.28
C ASN A 39 5.92 -7.79 20.84
N GLY A 40 6.78 -8.40 20.04
CA GLY A 40 7.54 -9.60 20.40
C GLY A 40 6.81 -10.94 20.29
N SER A 41 5.50 -10.96 20.02
CA SER A 41 4.71 -12.18 19.80
C SER A 41 4.53 -12.47 18.30
N PRO A 42 4.54 -13.75 17.85
CA PRO A 42 4.20 -14.09 16.47
C PRO A 42 2.83 -13.54 16.07
N TYR A 43 2.74 -12.94 14.89
CA TYR A 43 1.53 -12.32 14.33
C TYR A 43 1.24 -12.89 12.94
N LEU A 44 0.60 -14.06 12.89
CA LEU A 44 0.39 -14.85 11.66
C LEU A 44 -1.02 -14.69 11.06
N ASN A 45 -1.66 -13.54 11.26
CA ASN A 45 -3.06 -13.32 10.84
C ASN A 45 -3.22 -13.01 9.35
N LYS A 46 -2.19 -12.43 8.71
CA LYS A 46 -2.20 -12.04 7.29
C LYS A 46 -0.89 -12.51 6.63
N PRO A 47 -0.90 -12.83 5.31
CA PRO A 47 0.30 -13.22 4.59
C PRO A 47 1.35 -12.09 4.57
N PRO A 48 2.65 -12.42 4.49
CA PRO A 48 3.71 -11.46 4.80
C PRO A 48 4.02 -10.43 3.71
N LEU A 49 3.39 -10.55 2.53
CA LEU A 49 3.68 -9.72 1.35
C LEU A 49 3.64 -8.21 1.67
N LEU A 50 2.61 -7.76 2.38
CA LEU A 50 2.49 -6.35 2.72
C LEU A 50 3.62 -5.92 3.67
N TYR A 51 3.94 -6.73 4.69
CA TYR A 51 5.01 -6.42 5.62
C TYR A 51 6.36 -6.35 4.91
N TRP A 52 6.61 -7.21 3.92
CA TRP A 52 7.83 -7.15 3.09
C TRP A 52 7.91 -5.84 2.31
N LEU A 53 6.81 -5.41 1.69
CA LEU A 53 6.77 -4.16 0.95
C LEU A 53 6.98 -2.93 1.86
N ILE A 54 6.35 -2.92 3.04
CA ILE A 54 6.54 -1.85 4.03
C ILE A 54 7.97 -1.87 4.57
N ALA A 55 8.51 -3.05 4.92
CA ALA A 55 9.86 -3.19 5.45
C ALA A 55 10.92 -2.74 4.42
N THR A 56 10.78 -3.17 3.17
CA THR A 56 11.68 -2.75 2.08
C THR A 56 11.58 -1.27 1.75
N SER A 57 10.40 -0.66 1.84
CA SER A 57 10.29 0.80 1.70
C SER A 57 10.91 1.52 2.90
N THR A 58 10.71 0.99 4.11
CA THR A 58 11.27 1.55 5.35
C THR A 58 12.80 1.50 5.37
N THR A 59 13.44 0.49 4.76
CA THR A 59 14.92 0.46 4.65
C THR A 59 15.46 1.51 3.69
N LEU A 60 14.69 1.91 2.68
CA LEU A 60 15.10 2.89 1.66
C LEU A 60 14.82 4.34 2.07
N TRP A 61 13.69 4.61 2.71
CA TRP A 61 13.21 5.96 3.06
C TRP A 61 13.17 6.26 4.56
N GLY A 62 13.63 5.31 5.40
CA GLY A 62 13.57 5.42 6.85
C GLY A 62 12.18 5.15 7.42
N SER A 63 12.09 5.15 8.76
CA SER A 63 10.83 4.91 9.49
C SER A 63 9.92 6.14 9.47
N THR A 64 9.34 6.43 8.31
CA THR A 64 8.43 7.56 8.08
C THR A 64 7.06 7.05 7.61
N GLU A 65 6.02 7.86 7.80
CA GLU A 65 4.66 7.60 7.29
C GLU A 65 4.65 7.46 5.77
N TYR A 66 5.50 8.24 5.11
CA TYR A 66 5.70 8.16 3.67
C TYR A 66 6.20 6.77 3.26
N ALA A 67 7.24 6.26 3.92
CA ALA A 67 7.77 4.93 3.63
C ALA A 67 6.74 3.82 3.91
N ALA A 68 5.93 3.98 4.95
CA ALA A 68 4.89 2.99 5.28
C ALA A 68 3.78 2.92 4.21
N ARG A 69 3.36 4.06 3.65
CA ARG A 69 2.24 4.14 2.70
C ARG A 69 2.65 4.08 1.23
N LEU A 70 3.93 4.36 0.91
CA LEU A 70 4.44 4.38 -0.46
C LEU A 70 4.14 3.09 -1.25
N PRO A 71 4.30 1.88 -0.70
CA PRO A 71 4.03 0.67 -1.45
C PRO A 71 2.56 0.54 -1.89
N LEU A 72 1.61 0.93 -1.03
CA LEU A 72 0.18 0.89 -1.38
C LEU A 72 -0.15 1.92 -2.47
N ALA A 73 0.44 3.12 -2.39
CA ALA A 73 0.24 4.14 -3.41
C ALA A 73 0.74 3.67 -4.79
N ILE A 74 1.88 2.96 -4.83
CA ILE A 74 2.41 2.36 -6.06
C ILE A 74 1.48 1.26 -6.59
N ILE A 75 0.99 0.38 -5.73
CA ILE A 75 0.05 -0.69 -6.10
C ILE A 75 -1.25 -0.08 -6.65
N GLY A 76 -1.77 0.98 -6.03
CA GLY A 76 -2.92 1.73 -6.53
C GLY A 76 -2.71 2.32 -7.92
N TRP A 77 -1.51 2.85 -8.18
CA TRP A 77 -1.13 3.32 -9.51
C TRP A 77 -1.08 2.20 -10.54
N LEU A 78 -0.47 1.07 -10.19
CA LEU A 78 -0.39 -0.11 -11.06
C LEU A 78 -1.77 -0.69 -11.34
N GLY A 79 -2.66 -0.74 -10.34
CA GLY A 79 -4.05 -1.18 -10.48
C GLY A 79 -4.81 -0.35 -11.52
N ALA A 80 -4.62 0.98 -11.52
CA ALA A 80 -5.22 1.85 -12.55
C ALA A 80 -4.68 1.57 -13.96
N ILE A 81 -3.39 1.26 -14.10
CA ILE A 81 -2.80 0.88 -15.39
C ILE A 81 -3.35 -0.48 -15.87
N VAL A 82 -3.49 -1.45 -14.97
CA VAL A 82 -4.05 -2.76 -15.30
C VAL A 82 -5.51 -2.63 -15.73
N ALA A 83 -6.32 -1.87 -14.97
CA ALA A 83 -7.71 -1.59 -15.32
C ALA A 83 -7.84 -0.93 -16.70
N TRP A 84 -6.98 0.06 -17.00
CA TRP A 84 -6.91 0.68 -18.33
C TRP A 84 -6.61 -0.34 -19.43
N LYS A 85 -5.60 -1.20 -19.25
CA LYS A 85 -5.19 -2.21 -20.23
C LYS A 85 -6.30 -3.22 -20.48
N TRP A 86 -6.88 -3.79 -19.42
CA TRP A 86 -7.96 -4.76 -19.54
C TRP A 86 -9.20 -4.18 -20.21
N ALA A 87 -9.65 -2.99 -19.80
CA ALA A 87 -10.81 -2.35 -20.42
C ALA A 87 -10.56 -1.97 -21.90
N ARG A 88 -9.31 -1.65 -22.26
CA ARG A 88 -8.91 -1.43 -23.65
C ARG A 88 -8.97 -2.72 -24.47
N GLU A 89 -8.47 -3.84 -23.93
CA GLU A 89 -8.40 -5.13 -24.63
C GLU A 89 -9.77 -5.79 -24.79
N LEU A 90 -10.65 -5.65 -23.78
CA LEU A 90 -11.98 -6.27 -23.79
C LEU A 90 -13.01 -5.50 -24.64
N TRP A 91 -12.92 -4.17 -24.69
CA TRP A 91 -13.92 -3.35 -25.39
C TRP A 91 -13.32 -2.45 -26.45
N ASN A 92 -12.65 -1.37 -26.06
CA ASN A 92 -12.03 -0.41 -26.99
C ASN A 92 -11.14 0.60 -26.25
N PRO A 93 -10.31 1.38 -26.95
CA PRO A 93 -9.45 2.40 -26.33
C PRO A 93 -10.19 3.50 -25.54
N THR A 94 -11.45 3.79 -25.87
CA THR A 94 -12.26 4.76 -25.14
C THR A 94 -12.73 4.20 -23.79
N ALA A 95 -13.16 2.94 -23.77
CA ALA A 95 -13.50 2.22 -22.54
C ALA A 95 -12.31 2.15 -21.59
N GLY A 96 -11.10 1.87 -22.11
CA GLY A 96 -9.86 1.93 -21.33
C GLY A 96 -9.66 3.28 -20.64
N ARG A 97 -9.73 4.37 -21.41
CA ARG A 97 -9.57 5.74 -20.88
C ARG A 97 -10.62 6.08 -19.83
N LEU A 98 -11.89 5.73 -20.08
CA LEU A 98 -12.98 5.97 -19.13
C LEU A 98 -12.80 5.17 -17.85
N ALA A 99 -12.39 3.90 -17.92
CA ALA A 99 -12.13 3.07 -16.75
C ALA A 99 -11.02 3.66 -15.86
N ALA A 100 -9.91 4.10 -16.47
CA ALA A 100 -8.83 4.75 -15.73
C ALA A 100 -9.26 6.07 -15.08
N LEU A 101 -10.03 6.90 -15.80
CA LEU A 101 -10.55 8.16 -15.28
C LEU A 101 -11.51 7.93 -14.12
N MET A 102 -12.45 7.00 -14.27
CA MET A 102 -13.42 6.63 -13.23
C MET A 102 -12.71 6.11 -11.97
N LEU A 103 -11.72 5.24 -12.14
CA LEU A 103 -11.01 4.67 -11.00
C LEU A 103 -10.19 5.74 -10.25
N CYS A 104 -9.46 6.59 -10.99
CA CYS A 104 -8.68 7.68 -10.40
C CYS A 104 -9.54 8.79 -9.78
N SER A 105 -10.76 9.01 -10.26
CA SER A 105 -11.69 10.01 -9.69
C SER A 105 -12.52 9.47 -8.52
N THR A 106 -12.53 8.16 -8.32
CA THR A 106 -13.27 7.54 -7.22
C THR A 106 -12.57 7.82 -5.89
N THR A 107 -13.26 8.49 -4.96
CA THR A 107 -12.75 8.80 -3.63
C THR A 107 -12.32 7.55 -2.87
N GLY A 108 -13.07 6.44 -2.99
CA GLY A 108 -12.70 5.17 -2.37
C GLY A 108 -11.32 4.68 -2.81
N TRP A 109 -11.03 4.67 -4.12
CA TRP A 109 -9.72 4.25 -4.64
C TRP A 109 -8.59 5.09 -4.05
N PHE A 110 -8.78 6.40 -3.94
CA PHE A 110 -7.80 7.29 -3.33
C PHE A 110 -7.57 6.94 -1.85
N VAL A 111 -8.63 6.77 -1.06
CA VAL A 111 -8.52 6.45 0.38
C VAL A 111 -7.83 5.12 0.61
N PHE A 112 -8.27 4.04 -0.06
CA PHE A 112 -7.70 2.70 0.15
C PHE A 112 -6.24 2.57 -0.32
N THR A 113 -5.80 3.40 -1.26
CA THR A 113 -4.40 3.38 -1.74
C THR A 113 -3.46 4.24 -0.91
N HIS A 114 -4.01 5.08 -0.03
CA HIS A 114 -3.27 5.99 0.85
C HIS A 114 -3.40 5.65 2.34
N GLN A 115 -4.18 4.62 2.68
CA GLN A 115 -4.30 4.09 4.03
C GLN A 115 -3.92 2.63 4.05
N ILE A 116 -3.18 2.21 5.08
CA ILE A 116 -2.82 0.79 5.26
C ILE A 116 -4.01 0.06 5.90
N LEU A 117 -5.03 -0.18 5.07
CA LEU A 117 -6.19 -0.98 5.39
C LEU A 117 -6.14 -2.27 4.57
N ILE A 118 -6.08 -3.41 5.24
CA ILE A 118 -6.37 -4.71 4.62
C ILE A 118 -7.58 -5.27 5.35
N ASP A 119 -8.73 -5.12 4.72
CA ASP A 119 -9.97 -5.83 5.01
C ASP A 119 -9.72 -7.36 5.02
#